data_AF-A0AAD9GPD6-F1
#
_entry.id   AF-A0AAD9GPD6-F1
#
_cell.length_a   1.000
_cell.length_b   1.000
_cell.length_c   1.000
_cell.angle_alpha   90.00
_cell.angle_beta   90.00
_cell.angle_gamma   90.00
#
_symmetry.space_group_name_H-M   'P 1'
#
loop_
_entity.id
_entity.type
_entity.pdbx_description
1 polymer ?
#
loop_
_entity_poly.entity_id
_entity_poly.type
_entity_poly.pdbx_seq_one_letter_code
_entity_poly.pdbx_strand_id
1 'polypeptide(L)'
;MSKLFKGASSTEKAALTKLLNSNVHPKELFGTLRLGAGAAKLDDNPELLQWFRLAAAYRKKNGDQALPDLEIYFMLLRQHQSKDVTSLLQSLKNTPGLKKLGTSMENSLSGSWMKQNLKLETDPTALFNMLRLKEAGKKLDETPVFHQWLKYVDSYRTMKGDHWFSDVEMLDLFRKTMPEENVVTLLHLLRQTPRMKNHADAMQRFLFLESKSSHQLMLNVWLKAGERPEKVYQILRLKNTYMDGFANNAMIIQWLRYTKLFREKTPGHAFSGEQTVRFLQKERPLQSDWEFATLFQVLKETPDLKRQAENMQVYLFRSWTKRDFDPKIVASMLAIPHPVSVVLLPKNDPRHLAWEAFTLYFAKHKGGEAMLKKVQASFANENPRGALAATMKSK
;
A
#
# COMPACT_ATOMS: atom_id res chain seq x y z
N MET A 1 -1.57 -43.19 -34.38
CA MET A 1 -0.63 -43.04 -33.24
C MET A 1 0.76 -42.52 -33.61
N SER A 2 1.35 -42.88 -34.77
CA SER A 2 2.72 -42.46 -35.14
C SER A 2 2.95 -40.94 -35.20
N LYS A 3 1.94 -40.14 -35.62
CA LYS A 3 2.01 -38.66 -35.65
C LYS A 3 1.93 -37.99 -34.27
N LEU A 4 1.51 -38.69 -33.21
CA LEU A 4 1.32 -38.11 -31.86
C LEU A 4 2.64 -37.89 -31.12
N PHE A 5 3.68 -38.66 -31.45
CA PHE A 5 4.94 -38.71 -30.70
C PHE A 5 6.14 -38.47 -31.61
N LYS A 6 6.00 -37.50 -32.54
CA LYS A 6 7.06 -37.19 -33.50
C LYS A 6 8.28 -36.66 -32.75
N GLY A 7 9.44 -37.30 -32.95
CA GLY A 7 10.69 -37.00 -32.23
C GLY A 7 10.94 -37.80 -30.95
N ALA A 8 10.00 -38.65 -30.51
CA ALA A 8 10.22 -39.61 -29.43
C ALA A 8 10.80 -40.94 -29.94
N SER A 9 11.59 -41.63 -29.13
CA SER A 9 12.12 -42.97 -29.42
C SER A 9 11.00 -44.03 -29.45
N SER A 10 11.26 -45.25 -29.94
CA SER A 10 10.24 -46.30 -30.00
C SER A 10 9.77 -46.76 -28.60
N THR A 11 10.69 -46.84 -27.64
CA THR A 11 10.42 -47.18 -26.24
C THR A 11 9.62 -46.08 -25.54
N GLU A 12 9.94 -44.81 -25.79
CA GLU A 12 9.18 -43.67 -25.27
C GLU A 12 7.74 -43.66 -25.79
N LYS A 13 7.54 -43.96 -27.08
CA LYS A 13 6.21 -44.06 -27.68
C LYS A 13 5.34 -45.12 -27.00
N ALA A 14 5.92 -46.28 -26.69
CA ALA A 14 5.22 -47.35 -25.99
C ALA A 14 4.82 -46.94 -24.56
N ALA A 15 5.73 -46.31 -23.80
CA ALA A 15 5.45 -45.84 -22.45
C ALA A 15 4.36 -44.77 -22.40
N LEU A 16 4.46 -43.73 -23.26
CA LEU A 16 3.46 -42.67 -23.35
C LEU A 16 2.08 -43.20 -23.76
N THR A 17 2.05 -44.18 -24.67
CA THR A 17 0.81 -44.84 -25.09
C THR A 17 0.16 -45.59 -23.93
N LYS A 18 0.95 -46.35 -23.15
CA LYS A 18 0.44 -47.06 -21.96
C LYS A 18 -0.17 -46.09 -20.96
N LEU A 19 0.52 -44.97 -20.68
CA LEU A 19 0.03 -43.94 -19.76
C LEU A 19 -1.27 -43.27 -20.26
N LEU A 20 -1.36 -42.91 -21.55
CA LEU A 20 -2.60 -42.34 -22.11
C LEU A 20 -3.80 -43.29 -22.07
N ASN A 21 -3.56 -44.59 -22.06
CA ASN A 21 -4.59 -45.61 -21.96
C ASN A 21 -4.98 -45.94 -20.51
N SER A 22 -4.12 -45.58 -19.54
CA SER A 22 -4.36 -45.80 -18.11
C SER A 22 -5.36 -44.82 -17.47
N ASN A 23 -5.93 -43.89 -18.25
CA ASN A 23 -6.85 -42.83 -17.80
C ASN A 23 -6.32 -41.88 -16.70
N VAL A 24 -5.03 -41.95 -16.34
CA VAL A 24 -4.43 -41.04 -15.35
C VAL A 24 -4.36 -39.62 -15.93
N HIS A 25 -4.81 -38.64 -15.15
CA HIS A 25 -4.80 -37.25 -15.58
C HIS A 25 -3.37 -36.68 -15.57
N PRO A 26 -2.90 -35.96 -16.61
CA PRO A 26 -1.53 -35.43 -16.65
C PRO A 26 -1.16 -34.56 -15.45
N LYS A 27 -2.14 -33.85 -14.86
CA LYS A 27 -1.97 -33.08 -13.62
C LYS A 27 -1.50 -33.94 -12.44
N GLU A 28 -2.08 -35.12 -12.26
CA GLU A 28 -1.75 -36.03 -11.16
C GLU A 28 -0.32 -36.56 -11.34
N LEU A 29 0.05 -36.90 -12.57
CA LEU A 29 1.40 -37.32 -12.91
C LEU A 29 2.43 -36.22 -12.67
N PHE A 30 2.12 -34.97 -13.02
CA PHE A 30 3.02 -33.83 -12.77
C PHE A 30 3.36 -33.71 -11.29
N GLY A 31 2.35 -33.83 -10.42
CA GLY A 31 2.53 -33.80 -8.98
C GLY A 31 3.29 -35.01 -8.44
N THR A 32 2.89 -36.22 -8.86
CA THR A 32 3.47 -37.49 -8.38
C THR A 32 4.94 -37.62 -8.75
N LEU A 33 5.31 -37.21 -9.97
CA LEU A 33 6.68 -37.22 -10.47
C LEU A 33 7.49 -35.99 -10.01
N ARG A 34 6.87 -35.08 -9.24
CA ARG A 34 7.48 -33.85 -8.73
C ARG A 34 8.18 -33.04 -9.83
N LEU A 35 7.59 -32.98 -11.03
CA LEU A 35 8.23 -32.40 -12.22
C LEU A 35 8.52 -30.90 -12.12
N GLY A 36 7.86 -30.21 -11.18
CA GLY A 36 8.18 -28.82 -10.86
C GLY A 36 9.40 -28.64 -9.96
N ALA A 37 10.04 -29.70 -9.45
CA ALA A 37 11.22 -29.56 -8.58
C ALA A 37 12.54 -29.37 -9.36
N GLY A 38 12.56 -29.69 -10.65
CA GLY A 38 13.74 -29.59 -11.52
C GLY A 38 13.92 -28.22 -12.18
N ALA A 39 14.85 -28.12 -13.12
CA ALA A 39 14.99 -26.91 -13.93
C ALA A 39 13.76 -26.70 -14.83
N ALA A 40 13.35 -25.44 -15.00
CA ALA A 40 12.30 -25.04 -15.96
C ALA A 40 12.87 -24.92 -17.38
N LYS A 41 13.56 -25.97 -17.85
CA LYS A 41 14.20 -26.06 -19.16
C LYS A 41 14.08 -27.49 -19.66
N LEU A 42 13.70 -27.66 -20.93
CA LEU A 42 13.47 -29.00 -21.50
C LEU A 42 14.77 -29.79 -21.63
N ASP A 43 15.86 -29.14 -22.05
CA ASP A 43 17.16 -29.78 -22.29
C ASP A 43 17.80 -30.29 -20.98
N ASP A 44 17.48 -29.64 -19.86
CA ASP A 44 17.97 -30.00 -18.52
C ASP A 44 16.98 -30.92 -17.77
N ASN A 45 15.84 -31.26 -18.36
CA ASN A 45 14.75 -31.98 -17.68
C ASN A 45 13.97 -32.88 -18.67
N PRO A 46 14.52 -34.07 -19.00
CA PRO A 46 13.91 -34.98 -19.96
C PRO A 46 12.54 -35.47 -19.51
N GLU A 47 12.29 -35.64 -18.21
CA GLU A 47 10.99 -36.04 -17.66
C GLU A 47 9.92 -34.97 -17.91
N LEU A 48 10.28 -33.69 -17.75
CA LEU A 48 9.39 -32.58 -18.07
C LEU A 48 9.06 -32.51 -19.55
N LEU A 49 10.05 -32.75 -20.43
CA LEU A 49 9.80 -32.86 -21.87
C LEU A 49 8.81 -33.99 -22.20
N GLN A 50 8.99 -35.17 -21.59
CA GLN A 50 8.06 -36.28 -21.80
C GLN A 50 6.68 -35.97 -21.26
N TRP A 51 6.58 -35.28 -20.13
CA TRP A 51 5.29 -34.85 -19.59
C TRP A 51 4.57 -33.85 -20.51
N PHE A 52 5.27 -32.90 -21.14
CA PHE A 52 4.64 -32.02 -22.13
C PHE A 52 4.13 -32.79 -23.36
N ARG A 53 4.86 -33.82 -23.81
CA ARG A 53 4.39 -34.71 -24.89
C ARG A 53 3.13 -35.47 -24.47
N LEU A 54 3.09 -35.97 -23.24
CA LEU A 54 1.91 -36.60 -22.67
C LEU A 54 0.73 -35.62 -22.60
N ALA A 55 0.94 -34.42 -22.08
CA ALA A 55 -0.08 -33.37 -21.99
C ALA A 55 -0.65 -33.00 -23.36
N ALA A 56 0.21 -32.83 -24.37
CA ALA A 56 -0.20 -32.57 -25.75
C ALA A 56 -1.02 -33.72 -26.34
N ALA A 57 -0.61 -34.97 -26.10
CA ALA A 57 -1.34 -36.15 -26.58
C ALA A 57 -2.69 -36.33 -25.85
N TYR A 58 -2.72 -36.09 -24.54
CA TYR A 58 -3.93 -36.12 -23.72
C TYR A 58 -4.96 -35.09 -24.19
N ARG A 59 -4.54 -33.83 -24.41
CA ARG A 59 -5.41 -32.78 -24.97
C ARG A 59 -5.91 -33.10 -26.36
N LYS A 60 -5.09 -33.73 -27.19
CA LYS A 60 -5.53 -34.16 -28.52
C LYS A 60 -6.57 -35.28 -28.48
N LYS A 61 -6.54 -36.14 -27.46
CA LYS A 61 -7.53 -37.21 -27.24
C LYS A 61 -8.83 -36.67 -26.63
N ASN A 62 -8.72 -35.77 -25.65
CA ASN A 62 -9.83 -35.38 -24.77
C ASN A 62 -10.34 -33.94 -24.96
N GLY A 63 -9.71 -33.17 -25.85
CA GLY A 63 -9.98 -31.74 -26.05
C GLY A 63 -9.03 -30.84 -25.26
N ASP A 64 -8.81 -29.63 -25.77
CA ASP A 64 -7.87 -28.67 -25.17
C ASP A 64 -8.29 -28.22 -23.76
N GLN A 65 -9.60 -28.18 -23.48
CA GLN A 65 -10.13 -27.81 -22.16
C GLN A 65 -9.98 -28.93 -21.10
N ALA A 66 -9.65 -30.16 -21.50
CA ALA A 66 -9.37 -31.23 -20.54
C ALA A 66 -8.06 -30.97 -19.77
N LEU A 67 -7.17 -30.13 -20.29
CA LEU A 67 -6.01 -29.59 -19.58
C LEU A 67 -5.72 -28.17 -20.11
N PRO A 68 -6.39 -27.15 -19.57
CA PRO A 68 -6.31 -25.78 -20.08
C PRO A 68 -4.89 -25.21 -20.02
N ASP A 69 -4.56 -24.32 -20.95
CA ASP A 69 -3.23 -23.67 -21.00
C ASP A 69 -2.87 -22.99 -19.66
N LEU A 70 -3.81 -22.26 -19.06
CA LEU A 70 -3.58 -21.58 -17.80
C LEU A 70 -3.36 -22.56 -16.63
N GLU A 71 -3.93 -23.77 -16.70
CA GLU A 71 -3.62 -24.83 -15.71
C GLU A 71 -2.15 -25.22 -15.76
N ILE A 72 -1.65 -25.49 -16.97
CA ILE A 72 -0.27 -25.87 -17.21
C ILE A 72 0.66 -24.75 -16.72
N TYR A 73 0.34 -23.50 -17.05
CA TYR A 73 1.09 -22.33 -16.61
C TYR A 73 1.16 -22.24 -15.08
N PHE A 74 0.03 -22.30 -14.37
CA PHE A 74 0.00 -22.16 -12.92
C PHE A 74 0.60 -23.36 -12.18
N MET A 75 0.51 -24.56 -12.73
CA MET A 75 1.23 -25.73 -12.20
C MET A 75 2.74 -25.50 -12.19
N LEU A 76 3.30 -24.92 -13.24
CA LEU A 76 4.73 -24.60 -13.35
C LEU A 76 5.10 -23.39 -12.47
N LEU A 77 4.26 -22.35 -12.44
CA LEU A 77 4.50 -21.13 -11.65
C LEU A 77 4.61 -21.41 -10.15
N ARG A 78 3.97 -22.47 -9.63
CA ARG A 78 4.10 -22.86 -8.21
C ARG A 78 5.55 -23.03 -7.78
N GLN A 79 6.39 -23.62 -8.64
CA GLN A 79 7.77 -23.96 -8.29
C GLN A 79 8.81 -23.09 -8.99
N HIS A 80 8.44 -22.37 -10.04
CA HIS A 80 9.39 -21.59 -10.86
C HIS A 80 9.06 -20.10 -10.88
N GLN A 81 10.02 -19.28 -11.30
CA GLN A 81 9.80 -17.86 -11.55
C GLN A 81 9.01 -17.69 -12.86
N SER A 82 8.15 -16.67 -12.92
CA SER A 82 7.32 -16.41 -14.10
C SER A 82 8.12 -16.31 -15.41
N LYS A 83 9.30 -15.67 -15.37
CA LYS A 83 10.20 -15.53 -16.53
C LYS A 83 10.68 -16.89 -17.06
N ASP A 84 10.96 -17.84 -16.17
CA ASP A 84 11.49 -19.16 -16.53
C ASP A 84 10.37 -20.00 -17.13
N VAL A 85 9.18 -19.95 -16.53
CA VAL A 85 7.97 -20.59 -17.09
C VAL A 85 7.66 -20.03 -18.48
N THR A 86 7.69 -18.71 -18.66
CA THR A 86 7.39 -18.08 -19.95
C THR A 86 8.40 -18.51 -21.02
N SER A 87 9.70 -18.53 -20.69
CA SER A 87 10.76 -18.99 -21.60
C SER A 87 10.61 -20.47 -21.97
N LEU A 88 10.33 -21.32 -20.97
CA LEU A 88 10.04 -22.73 -21.17
C LEU A 88 8.88 -22.93 -22.15
N LEU A 89 7.76 -22.22 -21.95
CA LEU A 89 6.59 -22.34 -22.81
C LEU A 89 6.83 -21.84 -24.23
N GLN A 90 7.66 -20.81 -24.41
CA GLN A 90 8.09 -20.35 -25.73
C GLN A 90 8.92 -21.42 -26.46
N SER A 91 9.81 -22.13 -25.75
CA SER A 91 10.65 -23.19 -26.34
C SER A 91 9.82 -24.35 -26.94
N LEU A 92 8.60 -24.59 -26.45
CA LEU A 92 7.69 -25.61 -26.97
C LEU A 92 7.35 -25.39 -28.45
N LYS A 93 7.33 -24.14 -28.92
CA LYS A 93 7.07 -23.80 -30.33
C LYS A 93 8.12 -24.38 -31.29
N ASN A 94 9.36 -24.47 -30.81
CA ASN A 94 10.51 -24.95 -31.58
C ASN A 94 10.77 -26.45 -31.34
N THR A 95 10.05 -27.07 -30.42
CA THR A 95 10.24 -28.47 -30.07
C THR A 95 9.36 -29.39 -30.94
N PRO A 96 9.92 -30.39 -31.63
CA PRO A 96 9.15 -31.34 -32.42
C PRO A 96 8.02 -31.99 -31.62
N GLY A 97 6.81 -31.97 -32.18
CA GLY A 97 5.61 -32.52 -31.54
C GLY A 97 4.89 -31.58 -30.55
N LEU A 98 5.51 -30.47 -30.14
CA LEU A 98 4.94 -29.54 -29.15
C LEU A 98 4.55 -28.17 -29.73
N LYS A 99 4.83 -27.91 -31.02
CA LYS A 99 4.52 -26.63 -31.68
C LYS A 99 3.08 -26.13 -31.43
N LYS A 100 2.07 -27.01 -31.59
CA LYS A 100 0.66 -26.64 -31.36
C LYS A 100 0.41 -26.22 -29.91
N LEU A 101 0.96 -26.96 -28.95
CA LEU A 101 0.85 -26.63 -27.53
C LEU A 101 1.53 -25.29 -27.24
N GLY A 102 2.77 -25.10 -27.69
CA GLY A 102 3.51 -23.85 -27.52
C GLY A 102 2.77 -22.63 -28.09
N THR A 103 2.20 -22.74 -29.30
CA THR A 103 1.38 -21.68 -29.89
C THR A 103 0.10 -21.40 -29.09
N SER A 104 -0.57 -22.44 -28.57
CA SER A 104 -1.75 -22.26 -27.71
C SER A 104 -1.39 -21.51 -26.42
N MET A 105 -0.32 -21.94 -25.74
CA MET A 105 0.18 -21.32 -24.52
C MET A 105 0.55 -19.85 -24.76
N GLU A 106 1.27 -19.55 -25.82
CA GLU A 106 1.61 -18.18 -26.21
C GLU A 106 0.35 -17.33 -26.43
N ASN A 107 -0.63 -17.84 -27.15
CA ASN A 107 -1.89 -17.14 -27.39
C ASN A 107 -2.64 -16.85 -26.07
N SER A 108 -2.74 -17.84 -25.18
CA SER A 108 -3.38 -17.69 -23.86
C SER A 108 -2.68 -16.66 -22.97
N LEU A 109 -1.36 -16.54 -23.07
CA LEU A 109 -0.55 -15.58 -22.33
C LEU A 109 -0.40 -14.22 -23.04
N SER A 110 -0.90 -14.05 -24.26
CA SER A 110 -0.67 -12.85 -25.09
C SER A 110 -1.61 -11.68 -24.82
N GLY A 111 -2.76 -11.93 -24.18
CA GLY A 111 -3.81 -10.93 -23.98
C GLY A 111 -4.78 -10.79 -25.15
N SER A 112 -4.73 -11.71 -26.13
CA SER A 112 -5.64 -11.73 -27.29
C SER A 112 -7.13 -11.77 -26.90
N TRP A 113 -7.44 -12.27 -25.70
CA TRP A 113 -8.78 -12.30 -25.11
C TRP A 113 -9.32 -10.89 -24.77
N MET A 114 -8.48 -9.88 -24.60
CA MET A 114 -8.88 -8.57 -24.06
C MET A 114 -9.92 -7.86 -24.94
N LYS A 115 -9.69 -7.80 -26.26
CA LYS A 115 -10.57 -7.10 -27.20
C LYS A 115 -11.99 -7.69 -27.19
N GLN A 116 -12.09 -9.02 -27.19
CA GLN A 116 -13.37 -9.70 -27.21
C GLN A 116 -14.12 -9.54 -25.88
N ASN A 117 -13.42 -9.68 -24.75
CA ASN A 117 -14.03 -9.51 -23.42
C ASN A 117 -14.49 -8.07 -23.17
N LEU A 118 -13.77 -7.06 -23.69
CA LEU A 118 -14.21 -5.67 -23.63
C LEU A 118 -15.51 -5.46 -24.42
N LYS A 119 -15.60 -6.05 -25.63
CA LYS A 119 -16.83 -6.00 -26.44
C LYS A 119 -18.01 -6.68 -25.75
N LEU A 120 -17.75 -7.78 -25.03
CA LEU A 120 -18.75 -8.49 -24.23
C LEU A 120 -18.99 -7.87 -22.86
N GLU A 121 -18.28 -6.79 -22.53
CA GLU A 121 -18.35 -6.10 -21.24
C GLU A 121 -18.20 -7.04 -20.04
N THR A 122 -17.32 -8.04 -20.18
CA THR A 122 -17.15 -9.10 -19.19
C THR A 122 -16.71 -8.49 -17.86
N ASP A 123 -17.43 -8.80 -16.79
CA ASP A 123 -17.09 -8.31 -15.45
C ASP A 123 -15.62 -8.65 -15.09
N PRO A 124 -14.82 -7.70 -14.59
CA PRO A 124 -13.42 -7.95 -14.26
C PRO A 124 -13.20 -9.04 -13.21
N THR A 125 -14.13 -9.26 -12.27
CA THR A 125 -14.04 -10.36 -11.29
C THR A 125 -14.24 -11.71 -11.99
N ALA A 126 -15.25 -11.84 -12.85
CA ALA A 126 -15.47 -13.03 -13.66
C ALA A 126 -14.24 -13.33 -14.53
N LEU A 127 -13.65 -12.30 -15.16
CA LEU A 127 -12.46 -12.45 -15.97
C LEU A 127 -11.22 -12.83 -15.13
N PHE A 128 -11.05 -12.28 -13.93
CA PHE A 128 -9.97 -12.66 -13.01
C PHE A 128 -10.03 -14.17 -12.68
N ASN A 129 -11.24 -14.68 -12.45
CA ASN A 129 -11.50 -16.09 -12.18
C ASN A 129 -11.27 -16.97 -13.41
N MET A 130 -11.76 -16.54 -14.59
CA MET A 130 -11.55 -17.24 -15.86
C MET A 130 -10.05 -17.35 -16.20
N LEU A 131 -9.28 -16.30 -15.91
CA LEU A 131 -7.84 -16.25 -16.07
C LEU A 131 -7.07 -16.98 -14.94
N ARG A 132 -7.78 -17.60 -13.98
CA ARG A 132 -7.22 -18.38 -12.86
C ARG A 132 -6.18 -17.63 -12.04
N LEU A 133 -6.25 -16.29 -12.00
CA LEU A 133 -5.22 -15.44 -11.39
C LEU A 133 -5.03 -15.69 -9.89
N LYS A 134 -6.07 -16.20 -9.21
CA LYS A 134 -5.98 -16.65 -7.81
C LYS A 134 -4.87 -17.69 -7.59
N GLU A 135 -4.57 -18.52 -8.59
CA GLU A 135 -3.54 -19.57 -8.48
C GLU A 135 -2.11 -19.03 -8.46
N ALA A 136 -1.90 -17.78 -8.86
CA ALA A 136 -0.59 -17.13 -8.77
C ALA A 136 -0.16 -16.89 -7.32
N GLY A 137 -1.12 -16.72 -6.41
CA GLY A 137 -0.87 -16.39 -5.01
C GLY A 137 0.06 -15.18 -4.86
N LYS A 138 1.13 -15.34 -4.10
CA LYS A 138 2.16 -14.30 -3.88
C LYS A 138 2.98 -13.90 -5.11
N LYS A 139 2.86 -14.63 -6.24
CA LYS A 139 3.53 -14.34 -7.52
C LYS A 139 2.60 -13.66 -8.54
N LEU A 140 1.50 -13.07 -8.06
CA LEU A 140 0.51 -12.44 -8.93
C LEU A 140 1.12 -11.30 -9.76
N ASP A 141 1.94 -10.46 -9.15
CA ASP A 141 2.66 -9.36 -9.81
C ASP A 141 3.70 -9.85 -10.81
N GLU A 142 4.24 -11.06 -10.66
CA GLU A 142 5.16 -11.64 -11.66
C GLU A 142 4.41 -12.17 -12.90
N THR A 143 3.08 -12.33 -12.83
CA THR A 143 2.30 -13.05 -13.85
C THR A 143 1.97 -12.14 -15.05
N PRO A 144 2.35 -12.48 -16.31
CA PRO A 144 2.10 -11.62 -17.47
C PRO A 144 0.60 -11.39 -17.73
N VAL A 145 -0.22 -12.42 -17.50
CA VAL A 145 -1.68 -12.35 -17.65
C VAL A 145 -2.31 -11.40 -16.64
N PHE A 146 -1.74 -11.26 -15.44
CA PHE A 146 -2.22 -10.30 -14.44
C PHE A 146 -2.02 -8.85 -14.92
N HIS A 147 -0.87 -8.54 -15.53
CA HIS A 147 -0.63 -7.22 -16.10
C HIS A 147 -1.60 -6.89 -17.25
N GLN A 148 -1.99 -7.89 -18.05
CA GLN A 148 -3.02 -7.73 -19.06
C GLN A 148 -4.40 -7.52 -18.42
N TRP A 149 -4.71 -8.24 -17.34
CA TRP A 149 -5.94 -8.02 -16.59
C TRP A 149 -6.01 -6.61 -15.98
N LEU A 150 -4.89 -6.05 -15.49
CA LEU A 150 -4.85 -4.65 -15.05
C LEU A 150 -5.17 -3.67 -16.19
N LYS A 151 -4.61 -3.89 -17.39
CA LYS A 151 -4.94 -3.10 -18.59
C LYS A 151 -6.40 -3.25 -19.00
N TYR A 152 -6.95 -4.45 -18.87
CA TYR A 152 -8.36 -4.72 -19.10
C TYR A 152 -9.23 -3.92 -18.12
N VAL A 153 -8.92 -3.97 -16.81
CA VAL A 153 -9.65 -3.21 -15.78
C VAL A 153 -9.62 -1.71 -16.07
N ASP A 154 -8.46 -1.16 -16.43
CA ASP A 154 -8.34 0.26 -16.80
C ASP A 154 -9.26 0.61 -17.97
N SER A 155 -9.26 -0.23 -19.01
CA SER A 155 -10.11 -0.04 -20.20
C SER A 155 -11.60 -0.18 -19.86
N TYR A 156 -11.95 -1.17 -19.04
CA TYR A 156 -13.30 -1.44 -18.58
C TYR A 156 -13.85 -0.27 -17.75
N ARG A 157 -13.09 0.22 -16.78
CA ARG A 157 -13.44 1.38 -15.96
C ARG A 157 -13.53 2.67 -16.78
N THR A 158 -12.65 2.85 -17.76
CA THR A 158 -12.74 3.98 -18.69
C THR A 158 -14.04 3.96 -19.49
N MET A 159 -14.49 2.77 -19.91
CA MET A 159 -15.70 2.57 -20.71
C MET A 159 -16.99 2.66 -19.88
N LYS A 160 -17.01 2.09 -18.67
CA LYS A 160 -18.22 1.92 -17.85
C LYS A 160 -18.30 2.87 -16.65
N GLY A 161 -17.16 3.33 -16.15
CA GLY A 161 -17.01 4.06 -14.89
C GLY A 161 -16.61 3.13 -13.73
N ASP A 162 -15.92 3.70 -12.74
CA ASP A 162 -15.35 2.98 -11.60
C ASP A 162 -16.38 2.25 -10.72
N HIS A 163 -17.64 2.68 -10.73
CA HIS A 163 -18.71 2.09 -9.92
C HIS A 163 -19.14 0.69 -10.39
N TRP A 164 -18.80 0.29 -11.62
CA TRP A 164 -19.05 -1.06 -12.14
C TRP A 164 -17.99 -2.08 -11.72
N PHE A 165 -16.83 -1.61 -11.27
CA PHE A 165 -15.81 -2.46 -10.67
C PHE A 165 -14.93 -1.60 -9.76
N SER A 166 -15.31 -1.54 -8.50
CA SER A 166 -14.74 -0.63 -7.50
C SER A 166 -13.35 -1.07 -7.02
N ASP A 167 -12.65 -0.16 -6.35
CA ASP A 167 -11.38 -0.46 -5.68
C ASP A 167 -11.56 -1.46 -4.51
N VAL A 168 -12.76 -1.53 -3.92
CA VAL A 168 -13.08 -2.52 -2.88
C VAL A 168 -13.15 -3.92 -3.48
N GLU A 169 -13.82 -4.08 -4.62
CA GLU A 169 -13.90 -5.38 -5.30
C GLU A 169 -12.52 -5.85 -5.77
N MET A 170 -11.70 -4.97 -6.35
CA MET A 170 -10.32 -5.29 -6.70
C MET A 170 -9.50 -5.72 -5.47
N LEU A 171 -9.61 -4.99 -4.35
CA LEU A 171 -8.92 -5.31 -3.11
C LEU A 171 -9.33 -6.69 -2.57
N ASP A 172 -10.61 -7.03 -2.63
CA ASP A 172 -11.13 -8.33 -2.19
C ASP A 172 -10.59 -9.48 -3.04
N LEU A 173 -10.39 -9.29 -4.34
CA LEU A 173 -9.71 -10.29 -5.18
C LEU A 173 -8.28 -10.53 -4.71
N PHE A 174 -7.54 -9.46 -4.37
CA PHE A 174 -6.17 -9.58 -3.88
C PHE A 174 -6.11 -10.29 -2.52
N ARG A 175 -7.00 -9.93 -1.58
CA ARG A 175 -7.12 -10.61 -0.27
C ARG A 175 -7.44 -12.09 -0.38
N LYS A 176 -8.31 -12.46 -1.33
CA LYS A 176 -8.63 -13.88 -1.59
C LYS A 176 -7.47 -14.62 -2.24
N THR A 177 -6.52 -13.91 -2.84
CA THR A 177 -5.40 -14.49 -3.59
C THR A 177 -4.17 -14.71 -2.72
N MET A 178 -3.89 -13.83 -1.76
CA MET A 178 -2.65 -13.86 -0.99
C MET A 178 -2.81 -13.29 0.43
N PRO A 179 -1.89 -13.62 1.36
CA PRO A 179 -1.84 -13.02 2.69
C PRO A 179 -1.72 -11.48 2.65
N GLU A 180 -2.16 -10.82 3.71
CA GLU A 180 -2.23 -9.35 3.78
C GLU A 180 -0.87 -8.67 3.51
N GLU A 181 0.24 -9.24 4.00
CA GLU A 181 1.58 -8.67 3.75
C GLU A 181 1.93 -8.58 2.27
N ASN A 182 1.46 -9.56 1.47
CA ASN A 182 1.64 -9.56 0.03
C ASN A 182 0.66 -8.62 -0.66
N VAL A 183 -0.58 -8.49 -0.15
CA VAL A 183 -1.54 -7.49 -0.66
C VAL A 183 -0.98 -6.08 -0.51
N VAL A 184 -0.48 -5.72 0.67
CA VAL A 184 0.11 -4.38 0.92
C VAL A 184 1.28 -4.12 -0.02
N THR A 185 2.14 -5.12 -0.22
CA THR A 185 3.28 -5.02 -1.15
C THR A 185 2.79 -4.83 -2.59
N LEU A 186 1.83 -5.62 -3.04
CA LEU A 186 1.23 -5.52 -4.38
C LEU A 186 0.64 -4.12 -4.61
N LEU A 187 -0.18 -3.63 -3.69
CA LEU A 187 -0.79 -2.31 -3.82
C LEU A 187 0.26 -1.20 -3.92
N HIS A 188 1.37 -1.32 -3.19
CA HIS A 188 2.46 -0.37 -3.31
C HIS A 188 3.11 -0.42 -4.70
N LEU A 189 3.35 -1.61 -5.26
CA LEU A 189 3.88 -1.80 -6.62
C LEU A 189 2.94 -1.25 -7.70
N LEU A 190 1.63 -1.47 -7.55
CA LEU A 190 0.61 -0.98 -8.50
C LEU A 190 0.62 0.54 -8.66
N ARG A 191 1.21 1.29 -7.72
CA ARG A 191 1.40 2.74 -7.88
C ARG A 191 2.32 3.13 -9.04
N GLN A 192 3.18 2.22 -9.48
CA GLN A 192 4.07 2.40 -10.62
C GLN A 192 3.40 1.98 -11.93
N THR A 193 2.25 1.28 -11.87
CA THR A 193 1.48 0.88 -13.05
C THR A 193 0.70 2.09 -13.58
N PRO A 194 0.78 2.39 -14.91
CA PRO A 194 0.00 3.47 -15.52
C PRO A 194 -1.48 3.39 -15.13
N ARG A 195 -2.05 4.55 -14.77
CA ARG A 195 -3.46 4.73 -14.35
C ARG A 195 -3.91 3.98 -13.09
N MET A 196 -3.07 3.12 -12.50
CA MET A 196 -3.40 2.42 -11.24
C MET A 196 -3.01 3.19 -9.98
N LYS A 197 -2.21 4.26 -10.10
CA LYS A 197 -1.69 5.02 -8.95
C LYS A 197 -2.77 5.48 -7.96
N ASN A 198 -3.84 6.10 -8.45
CA ASN A 198 -4.87 6.65 -7.57
C ASN A 198 -5.73 5.55 -6.93
N HIS A 199 -5.99 4.47 -7.66
CA HIS A 199 -6.69 3.28 -7.17
C HIS A 199 -5.86 2.53 -6.12
N ALA A 200 -4.56 2.39 -6.36
CA ALA A 200 -3.63 1.82 -5.41
C ALA A 200 -3.48 2.66 -4.13
N ASP A 201 -3.46 3.99 -4.24
CA ASP A 201 -3.48 4.90 -3.09
C ASP A 201 -4.82 4.77 -2.32
N ALA A 202 -5.95 4.60 -3.02
CA ALA A 202 -7.26 4.38 -2.39
C ALA A 202 -7.35 3.04 -1.63
N MET A 203 -6.95 1.94 -2.27
CA MET A 203 -6.91 0.61 -1.63
C MET A 203 -5.96 0.57 -0.43
N GLN A 204 -4.80 1.24 -0.53
CA GLN A 204 -3.90 1.41 0.61
C GLN A 204 -4.58 2.15 1.76
N ARG A 205 -5.29 3.23 1.48
CA ARG A 205 -6.05 3.96 2.51
C ARG A 205 -7.16 3.10 3.12
N PHE A 206 -7.85 2.25 2.36
CA PHE A 206 -8.86 1.33 2.89
C PHE A 206 -8.24 0.36 3.90
N LEU A 207 -7.17 -0.36 3.52
CA LEU A 207 -6.44 -1.24 4.44
C LEU A 207 -5.97 -0.51 5.69
N PHE A 208 -5.40 0.68 5.50
CA PHE A 208 -4.91 1.48 6.62
C PHE A 208 -6.00 1.81 7.63
N LEU A 209 -7.26 2.00 7.20
CA LEU A 209 -8.37 2.34 8.09
C LEU A 209 -8.95 1.12 8.84
N GLU A 210 -8.64 -0.11 8.41
CA GLU A 210 -9.29 -1.30 8.95
C GLU A 210 -8.69 -1.78 10.28
N SER A 211 -7.36 -1.79 10.41
CA SER A 211 -6.75 -2.46 11.56
C SER A 211 -5.34 -1.97 11.93
N LYS A 212 -4.95 -2.27 13.18
CA LYS A 212 -3.59 -2.01 13.68
C LYS A 212 -2.52 -2.84 12.97
N SER A 213 -2.83 -4.06 12.54
CA SER A 213 -1.87 -4.90 11.79
C SER A 213 -1.60 -4.30 10.40
N SER A 214 -2.65 -3.82 9.73
CA SER A 214 -2.54 -3.14 8.44
C SER A 214 -1.64 -1.90 8.55
N HIS A 215 -1.74 -1.10 9.62
CA HIS A 215 -0.82 0.00 9.86
C HIS A 215 0.65 -0.47 9.84
N GLN A 216 1.00 -1.49 10.63
CA GLN A 216 2.39 -1.95 10.77
C GLN A 216 2.96 -2.49 9.45
N LEU A 217 2.18 -3.30 8.74
CA LEU A 217 2.56 -3.83 7.43
C LEU A 217 2.83 -2.69 6.43
N MET A 218 1.94 -1.71 6.39
CA MET A 218 2.06 -0.56 5.49
C MET A 218 3.25 0.34 5.83
N LEU A 219 3.47 0.66 7.11
CA LEU A 219 4.64 1.41 7.56
C LEU A 219 5.94 0.71 7.12
N ASN A 220 6.02 -0.62 7.27
CA ASN A 220 7.17 -1.42 6.86
C ASN A 220 7.39 -1.40 5.34
N VAL A 221 6.32 -1.57 4.55
CA VAL A 221 6.41 -1.55 3.08
C VAL A 221 6.85 -0.17 2.58
N TRP A 222 6.25 0.91 3.08
CA TRP A 222 6.67 2.28 2.74
C TRP A 222 8.13 2.54 3.13
N LEU A 223 8.53 2.13 4.34
CA LEU A 223 9.89 2.32 4.83
C LEU A 223 10.92 1.50 4.04
N LYS A 224 10.56 0.31 3.57
CA LYS A 224 11.41 -0.52 2.71
C LYS A 224 11.57 0.08 1.32
N ALA A 225 10.48 0.64 0.76
CA ALA A 225 10.50 1.32 -0.53
C ALA A 225 11.14 2.71 -0.49
N GLY A 226 11.49 3.23 0.70
CA GLY A 226 12.01 4.59 0.86
C GLY A 226 10.96 5.66 0.55
N GLU A 227 9.68 5.33 0.75
CA GLU A 227 8.58 6.25 0.44
C GLU A 227 8.65 7.48 1.36
N ARG A 228 8.68 8.67 0.78
CA ARG A 228 8.90 9.87 1.60
C ARG A 228 7.64 10.22 2.41
N PRO A 229 7.78 10.81 3.61
CA PRO A 229 6.61 11.17 4.41
C PRO A 229 5.65 12.13 3.71
N GLU A 230 6.09 13.01 2.81
CA GLU A 230 5.18 13.84 1.98
C GLU A 230 4.24 12.97 1.16
N LYS A 231 4.76 11.89 0.57
CA LYS A 231 3.96 11.03 -0.30
C LYS A 231 3.05 10.12 0.51
N VAL A 232 3.48 9.63 1.68
CA VAL A 232 2.60 8.90 2.62
C VAL A 232 1.44 9.80 3.08
N TYR A 233 1.70 11.08 3.34
CA TYR A 233 0.65 12.06 3.68
C TYR A 233 -0.42 12.16 2.57
N GLN A 234 0.01 12.13 1.31
CA GLN A 234 -0.89 12.14 0.15
C GLN A 234 -1.69 10.84 0.00
N ILE A 235 -1.05 9.67 0.17
CA ILE A 235 -1.71 8.35 0.10
C ILE A 235 -2.85 8.29 1.12
N LEU A 236 -2.58 8.73 2.36
CA LEU A 236 -3.55 8.78 3.44
C LEU A 236 -4.61 9.90 3.29
N ARG A 237 -4.49 10.73 2.25
CA ARG A 237 -5.37 11.89 1.97
C ARG A 237 -5.50 12.83 3.17
N LEU A 238 -4.41 13.02 3.90
CA LEU A 238 -4.40 13.79 5.15
C LEU A 238 -4.58 15.30 4.95
N LYS A 239 -4.58 15.81 3.72
CA LYS A 239 -4.90 17.21 3.43
C LYS A 239 -6.37 17.55 3.66
N ASN A 240 -7.27 16.59 3.44
CA ASN A 240 -8.72 16.84 3.35
C ASN A 240 -9.48 16.40 4.62
N THR A 241 -8.80 16.11 5.72
CA THR A 241 -9.44 15.67 6.98
C THR A 241 -9.82 16.88 7.84
N TYR A 242 -11.10 17.01 8.20
CA TYR A 242 -11.59 18.07 9.09
C TYR A 242 -10.96 17.97 10.50
N MET A 243 -10.79 19.13 11.16
CA MET A 243 -9.94 19.26 12.35
C MET A 243 -10.60 19.03 13.70
N ASP A 244 -11.93 19.12 13.78
CA ASP A 244 -12.72 18.54 14.86
C ASP A 244 -12.45 17.03 15.06
N GLY A 245 -11.88 16.37 14.05
CA GLY A 245 -11.30 15.03 14.16
C GLY A 245 -9.77 14.93 13.98
N PHE A 246 -9.02 15.98 13.60
CA PHE A 246 -7.61 15.86 13.19
C PHE A 246 -6.65 15.59 14.35
N ALA A 247 -6.83 16.24 15.52
CA ALA A 247 -6.03 15.94 16.71
C ALA A 247 -6.27 14.52 17.25
N ASN A 248 -7.45 13.96 16.97
CA ASN A 248 -7.84 12.60 17.31
C ASN A 248 -7.75 11.65 16.11
N ASN A 249 -7.18 12.09 14.98
CA ASN A 249 -7.17 11.30 13.77
C ASN A 249 -6.10 10.24 13.89
N ALA A 250 -6.51 8.98 14.02
CA ALA A 250 -5.59 7.85 14.07
C ALA A 250 -4.58 7.88 12.91
N MET A 251 -4.95 8.39 11.73
CA MET A 251 -4.06 8.46 10.58
C MET A 251 -2.96 9.53 10.71
N ILE A 252 -3.21 10.70 11.33
CA ILE A 252 -2.13 11.68 11.52
C ILE A 252 -1.11 11.18 12.53
N ILE A 253 -1.56 10.48 13.58
CA ILE A 253 -0.69 9.84 14.58
C ILE A 253 0.19 8.80 13.90
N GLN A 254 -0.38 7.92 13.08
CA GLN A 254 0.41 6.93 12.35
C GLN A 254 1.35 7.57 11.31
N TRP A 255 0.95 8.63 10.63
CA TRP A 255 1.84 9.37 9.73
C TRP A 255 3.01 10.01 10.48
N LEU A 256 2.78 10.57 11.68
CA LEU A 256 3.87 11.09 12.52
C LEU A 256 4.80 9.97 12.98
N ARG A 257 4.28 8.80 13.35
CA ARG A 257 5.11 7.60 13.60
C ARG A 257 5.95 7.23 12.38
N TYR A 258 5.36 7.26 11.19
CA TYR A 258 6.09 7.04 9.96
C TYR A 258 7.22 8.05 9.77
N THR A 259 6.97 9.35 10.00
CA THR A 259 8.00 10.39 9.87
C THR A 259 9.18 10.15 10.82
N LYS A 260 8.90 9.65 12.03
CA LYS A 260 9.91 9.25 13.00
C LYS A 260 10.73 8.05 12.51
N LEU A 261 10.07 6.96 12.10
CA LEU A 261 10.73 5.77 11.57
C LEU A 261 11.58 6.07 10.33
N PHE A 262 11.05 6.87 9.41
CA PHE A 262 11.75 7.27 8.18
C PHE A 262 13.04 8.05 8.48
N ARG A 263 12.97 8.99 9.44
CA ARG A 263 14.13 9.76 9.90
C ARG A 263 15.17 8.89 10.61
N GLU A 264 14.76 7.94 11.43
CA GLU A 264 15.67 7.02 12.10
C GLU A 264 16.44 6.15 11.10
N LYS A 265 15.80 5.77 9.99
CA LYS A 265 16.41 4.97 8.92
C LYS A 265 17.25 5.79 7.93
N THR A 266 16.98 7.09 7.79
CA THR A 266 17.60 7.94 6.76
C THR A 266 18.49 9.01 7.40
N PRO A 267 19.83 8.91 7.32
CA PRO A 267 20.73 9.92 7.84
C PRO A 267 20.48 11.29 7.18
N GLY A 268 20.69 12.39 7.92
CA GLY A 268 20.63 13.76 7.35
C GLY A 268 19.42 14.62 7.71
N HIS A 269 18.77 14.39 8.87
CA HIS A 269 17.70 15.25 9.41
C HIS A 269 16.44 15.39 8.55
N ALA A 270 16.19 14.48 7.60
CA ALA A 270 14.96 14.49 6.82
C ALA A 270 13.73 14.39 7.74
N PHE A 271 12.76 15.30 7.56
CA PHE A 271 11.56 15.45 8.39
C PHE A 271 11.82 15.76 9.87
N SER A 272 12.71 16.71 10.19
CA SER A 272 12.80 17.32 11.52
C SER A 272 11.44 17.85 12.01
N GLY A 273 11.26 18.07 13.31
CA GLY A 273 10.02 18.66 13.84
C GLY A 273 9.65 19.98 13.14
N GLU A 274 10.64 20.84 12.91
CA GLU A 274 10.47 22.07 12.12
C GLU A 274 10.00 21.80 10.69
N GLN A 275 10.63 20.85 9.98
CA GLN A 275 10.23 20.50 8.62
C GLN A 275 8.82 19.91 8.59
N THR A 276 8.43 19.11 9.59
CA THR A 276 7.06 18.60 9.74
C THR A 276 6.05 19.73 9.89
N VAL A 277 6.30 20.72 10.77
CA VAL A 277 5.39 21.86 10.95
C VAL A 277 5.27 22.67 9.67
N ARG A 278 6.40 23.02 9.03
CA ARG A 278 6.40 23.77 7.76
C ARG A 278 5.64 23.03 6.66
N PHE A 279 5.81 21.72 6.57
CA PHE A 279 5.09 20.89 5.62
C PHE A 279 3.59 20.92 5.88
N LEU A 280 3.14 20.74 7.13
CA LEU A 280 1.73 20.78 7.48
C LEU A 280 1.09 22.14 7.19
N GLN A 281 1.77 23.24 7.53
CA GLN A 281 1.33 24.60 7.22
C GLN A 281 1.19 24.83 5.71
N LYS A 282 2.15 24.32 4.92
CA LYS A 282 2.11 24.42 3.45
C LYS A 282 0.95 23.61 2.85
N GLU A 283 0.74 22.39 3.33
CA GLU A 283 -0.30 21.50 2.79
C GLU A 283 -1.71 21.95 3.19
N ARG A 284 -1.83 22.73 4.27
CA ARG A 284 -3.10 23.26 4.75
C ARG A 284 -3.00 24.77 5.05
N PRO A 285 -2.85 25.62 4.01
CA PRO A 285 -2.61 27.05 4.19
C PRO A 285 -3.84 27.82 4.73
N LEU A 286 -5.04 27.25 4.55
CA LEU A 286 -6.29 27.77 5.10
C LEU A 286 -6.52 27.29 6.54
N GLN A 287 -5.70 26.35 7.03
CA GLN A 287 -5.74 25.92 8.42
C GLN A 287 -5.03 26.97 9.25
N SER A 288 -5.57 27.19 10.44
CA SER A 288 -5.00 28.15 11.33
C SER A 288 -3.78 27.60 12.07
N ASP A 289 -2.73 28.41 12.22
CA ASP A 289 -1.52 28.06 12.98
C ASP A 289 -1.85 27.60 14.42
N TRP A 290 -2.93 28.10 15.01
CA TRP A 290 -3.38 27.77 16.37
C TRP A 290 -3.91 26.33 16.49
N GLU A 291 -4.44 25.78 15.41
CA GLU A 291 -4.97 24.41 15.38
C GLU A 291 -3.84 23.37 15.37
N PHE A 292 -2.65 23.74 14.87
CA PHE A 292 -1.45 22.92 15.04
C PHE A 292 -0.96 22.93 16.49
N ALA A 293 -1.15 24.02 17.24
CA ALA A 293 -0.71 24.11 18.63
C ALA A 293 -1.51 23.16 19.53
N THR A 294 -2.82 23.08 19.34
CA THR A 294 -3.69 22.10 20.01
C THR A 294 -3.35 20.67 19.62
N LEU A 295 -3.13 20.39 18.33
CA LEU A 295 -2.68 19.08 17.87
C LEU A 295 -1.40 18.64 18.59
N PHE A 296 -0.37 19.49 18.61
CA PHE A 296 0.90 19.15 19.26
C PHE A 296 0.74 18.98 20.76
N GLN A 297 -0.20 19.72 21.38
CA GLN A 297 -0.51 19.52 22.78
C GLN A 297 -1.15 18.15 23.04
N VAL A 298 -2.12 17.72 22.24
CA VAL A 298 -2.72 16.37 22.36
C VAL A 298 -1.68 15.26 22.12
N LEU A 299 -0.80 15.44 21.14
CA LEU A 299 0.23 14.45 20.80
C LEU A 299 1.28 14.24 21.92
N LYS A 300 1.41 15.19 22.87
CA LYS A 300 2.30 15.01 24.03
C LYS A 300 1.82 13.91 24.98
N GLU A 301 0.53 13.59 24.95
CA GLU A 301 -0.05 12.45 25.68
C GLU A 301 0.21 11.10 25.00
N THR A 302 0.79 11.09 23.80
CA THR A 302 1.22 9.88 23.10
C THR A 302 2.71 9.62 23.39
N PRO A 303 3.08 8.64 24.24
CA PRO A 303 4.45 8.52 24.76
C PRO A 303 5.54 8.43 23.68
N ASP A 304 5.28 7.70 22.59
CA ASP A 304 6.25 7.50 21.51
C ASP A 304 6.43 8.74 20.61
N LEU A 305 5.49 9.69 20.66
CA LEU A 305 5.49 10.95 19.89
C LEU A 305 5.78 12.18 20.75
N LYS A 306 5.76 12.07 22.08
CA LYS A 306 5.88 13.20 23.02
C LYS A 306 7.03 14.16 22.68
N ARG A 307 8.24 13.64 22.53
CA ARG A 307 9.43 14.44 22.19
C ARG A 307 9.30 15.14 20.82
N GLN A 308 8.71 14.47 19.84
CA GLN A 308 8.48 15.07 18.52
C GLN A 308 7.44 16.19 18.61
N ALA A 309 6.37 15.98 19.37
CA ALA A 309 5.33 16.96 19.62
C ALA A 309 5.87 18.20 20.34
N GLU A 310 6.70 18.03 21.37
CA GLU A 310 7.38 19.13 22.07
C GLU A 310 8.27 19.95 21.12
N ASN A 311 9.05 19.29 20.26
CA ASN A 311 9.89 19.97 19.28
C ASN A 311 9.06 20.77 18.26
N MET A 312 7.94 20.21 17.78
CA MET A 312 7.02 20.90 16.87
C MET A 312 6.35 22.10 17.54
N GLN A 313 5.94 21.96 18.81
CA GLN A 313 5.34 23.03 19.61
C GLN A 313 6.33 24.18 19.86
N VAL A 314 7.59 23.88 20.22
CA VAL A 314 8.64 24.89 20.41
C VAL A 314 8.92 25.65 19.11
N TYR A 315 9.00 24.95 17.97
CA TYR A 315 9.17 25.60 16.68
C TYR A 315 8.02 26.58 16.37
N LEU A 316 6.78 26.14 16.59
CA LEU A 316 5.59 26.97 16.38
C LEU A 316 5.61 28.22 17.28
N PHE A 317 5.91 28.06 18.58
CA PHE A 317 5.99 29.18 19.52
C PHE A 317 7.12 30.16 19.19
N ARG A 318 8.26 29.65 18.72
CA ARG A 318 9.35 30.49 18.20
C ARG A 318 8.90 31.30 16.97
N SER A 319 8.09 30.71 16.09
CA SER A 319 7.52 31.44 14.94
C SER A 319 6.58 32.56 15.40
N TRP A 320 5.67 32.28 16.33
CA TRP A 320 4.74 33.28 16.87
C TRP A 320 5.44 34.44 17.57
N THR A 321 6.45 34.16 18.40
CA THR A 321 7.23 35.20 19.09
C THR A 321 8.10 36.05 18.15
N LYS A 322 8.42 35.56 16.94
CA LYS A 322 9.06 36.37 15.88
C LYS A 322 8.07 37.27 15.13
N ARG A 323 6.78 36.95 15.19
CA ARG A 323 5.67 37.77 14.67
C ARG A 323 5.07 38.69 15.76
N ASP A 324 5.78 38.84 16.88
CA ASP A 324 5.38 39.62 18.05
C ASP A 324 4.02 39.25 18.64
N PHE A 325 3.62 37.98 18.53
CA PHE A 325 2.43 37.49 19.21
C PHE A 325 2.70 37.36 20.72
N ASP A 326 1.81 37.95 21.51
CA ASP A 326 1.80 37.84 22.96
C ASP A 326 0.74 36.80 23.43
N PRO A 327 0.72 36.42 24.72
CA PRO A 327 -0.24 35.47 25.24
C PRO A 327 -1.72 35.90 25.12
N LYS A 328 -2.00 37.20 24.96
CA LYS A 328 -3.36 37.71 24.73
C LYS A 328 -3.80 37.43 23.31
N ILE A 329 -2.95 37.73 22.32
CA ILE A 329 -3.18 37.44 20.90
C ILE A 329 -3.39 35.94 20.74
N VAL A 330 -2.49 35.11 21.30
CA VAL A 330 -2.60 33.65 21.18
C VAL A 330 -3.87 33.11 21.84
N ALA A 331 -4.29 33.66 22.99
CA ALA A 331 -5.58 33.29 23.59
C ALA A 331 -6.78 33.61 22.68
N SER A 332 -6.80 34.80 22.05
CA SER A 332 -7.85 35.20 21.11
C SER A 332 -7.87 34.32 19.87
N MET A 333 -6.70 33.96 19.36
CA MET A 333 -6.54 33.12 18.19
C MET A 333 -7.03 31.68 18.45
N LEU A 334 -6.59 31.06 19.56
CA LEU A 334 -7.01 29.70 19.95
C LEU A 334 -8.51 29.57 20.28
N ALA A 335 -9.22 30.69 20.49
CA ALA A 335 -10.65 30.68 20.71
C ALA A 335 -11.42 30.38 19.42
N ILE A 336 -10.93 30.85 18.26
CA ILE A 336 -11.61 30.73 16.96
C ILE A 336 -11.96 29.26 16.63
N PRO A 337 -13.20 28.96 16.20
CA PRO A 337 -14.31 29.87 15.88
C PRO A 337 -15.23 30.22 17.06
N HIS A 338 -14.98 29.67 18.25
CA HIS A 338 -15.84 29.84 19.41
C HIS A 338 -15.38 31.04 20.25
N PRO A 339 -16.23 32.04 20.54
CA PRO A 339 -15.82 33.24 21.29
C PRO A 339 -15.58 32.97 22.80
N VAL A 340 -15.31 31.74 23.19
CA VAL A 340 -15.03 31.34 24.57
C VAL A 340 -13.56 31.66 24.88
N SER A 341 -13.33 32.35 25.99
CA SER A 341 -11.98 32.66 26.44
C SER A 341 -11.22 31.38 26.76
N VAL A 342 -10.16 31.09 25.99
CA VAL A 342 -9.28 29.92 26.22
C VAL A 342 -8.64 29.93 27.60
N VAL A 343 -8.45 31.12 28.18
CA VAL A 343 -7.96 31.33 29.55
C VAL A 343 -8.87 30.70 30.60
N LEU A 344 -10.17 30.55 30.30
CA LEU A 344 -11.20 30.07 31.22
C LEU A 344 -11.71 28.67 30.88
N LEU A 345 -11.16 28.05 29.83
CA LEU A 345 -11.49 26.67 29.51
C LEU A 345 -10.98 25.72 30.61
N PRO A 346 -11.58 24.53 30.74
CA PRO A 346 -11.08 23.50 31.65
C PRO A 346 -9.58 23.21 31.46
N LYS A 347 -8.88 22.89 32.55
CA LYS A 347 -7.43 22.60 32.53
C LYS A 347 -7.04 21.42 31.63
N ASN A 348 -7.98 20.53 31.33
CA ASN A 348 -7.79 19.41 30.42
C ASN A 348 -8.18 19.74 28.97
N ASP A 349 -8.69 20.94 28.67
CA ASP A 349 -8.98 21.36 27.31
C ASP A 349 -7.65 21.57 26.55
N PRO A 350 -7.46 20.94 25.38
CA PRO A 350 -6.22 21.07 24.62
C PRO A 350 -5.88 22.51 24.23
N ARG A 351 -6.88 23.39 24.04
CA ARG A 351 -6.68 24.81 23.72
C ARG A 351 -6.11 25.54 24.92
N HIS A 352 -6.65 25.26 26.11
CA HIS A 352 -6.14 25.82 27.37
C HIS A 352 -4.68 25.42 27.59
N LEU A 353 -4.41 24.12 27.47
CA LEU A 353 -3.06 23.58 27.64
C LEU A 353 -2.07 24.14 26.61
N ALA A 354 -2.48 24.32 25.36
CA ALA A 354 -1.64 24.93 24.33
C ALA A 354 -1.35 26.40 24.64
N TRP A 355 -2.35 27.16 25.11
CA TRP A 355 -2.20 28.55 25.54
C TRP A 355 -1.31 28.68 26.78
N GLU A 356 -1.50 27.84 27.80
CA GLU A 356 -0.68 27.80 29.01
C GLU A 356 0.78 27.52 28.65
N ALA A 357 1.02 26.50 27.81
CA ALA A 357 2.36 26.16 27.32
C ALA A 357 3.02 27.34 26.58
N PHE A 358 2.27 28.06 25.74
CA PHE A 358 2.78 29.26 25.08
C PHE A 358 3.07 30.39 26.07
N THR A 359 2.22 30.60 27.07
CA THR A 359 2.38 31.65 28.08
C THR A 359 3.66 31.42 28.90
N LEU A 360 3.92 30.18 29.29
CA LEU A 360 5.17 29.79 29.97
C LEU A 360 6.39 29.98 29.05
N TYR A 361 6.29 29.57 27.79
CA TYR A 361 7.34 29.78 26.79
C TYR A 361 7.65 31.28 26.61
N PHE A 362 6.60 32.11 26.43
CA PHE A 362 6.73 33.55 26.27
C PHE A 362 7.40 34.19 27.49
N ALA A 363 6.94 33.85 28.70
CA ALA A 363 7.52 34.39 29.92
C ALA A 363 9.02 34.06 30.04
N LYS A 364 9.39 32.81 29.73
CA LYS A 364 10.79 32.37 29.73
C LYS A 364 11.65 33.09 28.69
N HIS A 365 11.16 33.26 27.47
CA HIS A 365 11.97 33.70 26.32
C HIS A 365 11.89 35.20 25.99
N LYS A 366 10.83 35.89 26.41
CA LYS A 366 10.63 37.33 26.18
C LYS A 366 10.58 38.15 27.48
N GLY A 367 10.16 37.54 28.60
CA GLY A 367 9.98 38.23 29.89
C GLY A 367 11.04 37.98 30.96
N GLY A 368 11.92 37.00 30.76
CA GLY A 368 12.96 36.62 31.72
C GLY A 368 12.45 35.88 32.97
N GLU A 369 13.38 35.56 33.88
CA GLU A 369 13.11 34.70 35.03
C GLU A 369 12.06 35.26 35.99
N ALA A 370 12.04 36.58 36.19
CA ALA A 370 11.07 37.23 37.08
C ALA A 370 9.63 37.09 36.56
N MET A 371 9.41 37.26 35.26
CA MET A 371 8.09 37.06 34.66
C MET A 371 7.71 35.57 34.73
N LEU A 372 8.64 34.67 34.40
CA LEU A 372 8.39 33.23 34.44
C LEU A 372 7.93 32.77 35.83
N LYS A 373 8.60 33.20 36.91
CA LYS A 373 8.20 32.88 38.29
C LYS A 373 6.79 33.38 38.62
N LYS A 374 6.44 34.61 38.22
CA LYS A 374 5.08 35.17 38.43
C LYS A 374 4.00 34.39 37.67
N VAL A 375 4.27 34.03 36.42
CA VAL A 375 3.37 33.23 35.59
C VAL A 375 3.18 31.83 36.19
N GLN A 376 4.26 31.15 36.57
CA GLN A 376 4.21 29.82 37.20
C GLN A 376 3.43 29.84 38.52
N ALA A 377 3.69 30.82 39.39
CA ALA A 377 2.94 30.98 40.64
C ALA A 377 1.44 31.22 40.38
N SER A 378 1.11 31.96 39.32
CA SER A 378 -0.29 32.21 38.97
C SER A 378 -1.00 30.95 38.48
N PHE A 379 -0.36 30.11 37.67
CA PHE A 379 -0.93 28.82 37.25
C PHE A 379 -1.03 27.82 38.42
N ALA A 380 -0.04 27.77 39.31
CA ALA A 380 -0.08 26.94 40.52
C ALA A 380 -1.26 27.31 41.44
N ASN A 381 -1.60 28.59 41.52
CA ASN A 381 -2.75 29.10 42.29
C ASN A 381 -4.07 29.10 41.51
N GLU A 382 -4.16 28.32 40.42
CA GLU A 382 -5.36 28.23 39.57
C GLU A 382 -5.87 29.58 39.04
N ASN A 383 -4.96 30.54 38.82
CA ASN A 383 -5.28 31.89 38.40
C ASN A 383 -4.74 32.18 36.97
N PRO A 384 -5.36 31.63 35.91
CA PRO A 384 -4.92 31.83 34.54
C PRO A 384 -5.07 33.30 34.07
N ARG A 385 -6.02 34.06 34.62
CA ARG A 385 -6.12 35.51 34.37
C ARG A 385 -4.92 36.27 34.95
N GLY A 386 -4.50 35.89 36.16
CA GLY A 386 -3.29 36.42 36.79
C GLY A 386 -2.04 36.10 36.00
N ALA A 387 -1.93 34.89 35.46
CA ALA A 387 -0.84 34.49 34.58
C ALA A 387 -0.80 35.37 33.32
N LEU A 388 -1.95 35.59 32.66
CA LEU A 388 -2.05 36.48 31.49
C LEU A 388 -1.64 37.92 31.85
N ALA A 389 -2.17 38.47 32.95
CA ALA A 389 -1.86 39.83 33.39
C ALA A 389 -0.36 40.00 33.72
N ALA A 390 0.29 38.98 34.28
CA ALA A 390 1.73 39.01 34.56
C ALA A 390 2.58 39.17 33.28
N THR A 391 2.09 38.72 32.12
CA THR A 391 2.79 38.88 30.84
C THR A 391 2.64 40.26 30.21
N MET A 392 1.65 41.05 30.64
CA MET A 392 1.38 42.40 30.12
C MET A 392 2.12 43.50 30.91
N LYS A 393 2.38 43.28 32.19
CA LYS A 393 2.89 44.29 33.14
C LYS A 393 4.41 44.55 33.08
N SER A 394 5.09 44.08 32.03
CA SER A 394 6.56 44.14 31.92
C SER A 394 7.06 44.94 30.70
N LYS A 395 6.22 45.80 30.13
CA LYS A 395 6.67 46.78 29.13
C LYS A 395 7.28 48.00 29.79
#